data_AF-A0A973FDE3-F1
#
_entry.id   AF-A0A973FDE3-F1
#
_cell.length_a   1.000
_cell.length_b   1.000
_cell.length_c   1.000
_cell.angle_alpha   90.00
_cell.angle_beta   90.00
_cell.angle_gamma   90.00
#
_symmetry.space_group_name_H-M   'P 1'
#
loop_
_entity.id
_entity.type
_entity.pdbx_description
1 polymer ?
#
loop_
_entity_poly.entity_id
_entity_poly.type
_entity_poly.pdbx_seq_one_letter_code
_entity_poly.pdbx_strand_id
1 'polypeptide(L)'
;MNTLISEPAITSVDHSRQLLDLLERITGKPASTIRGSLRGYYQAVPSLLQESFLGPLVPTLGFISKLKARALSERIYLPLFEAVSRWKVWNEPLAVALLREVIPTLLGITSMHKKDNDPLYVSLALGQLAGQAGMGRVRLISLVCPSYQYRRDANGRLWHCSGELLPSTGARFREVAATLGRIFAPLTERAVAIDWEFWCYTGETGDPEHLVDMARFVHQHYQHDPERLFATLGMAAADMRRYLQQEMGKFAIDASPGSLDKKFGAIIYEIRSSFAQRFPDQLDNITRPAEVESWLSEIGDCGPLIHAFVEQERIYRQNVLIGFTEPIVPAALREMLLYVFILREVREQGGIIIDTESSSNYMTGTLPYFPTGLVFTRSDRERHGEKKMNYTLNIRQPYNVVPC
;
A
#
# COMPACT_ATOMS: atom_id res chain seq x y z
N MET A 1 1.61 -28.57 -1.35
CA MET A 1 1.04 -29.50 -2.36
C MET A 1 0.45 -28.66 -3.49
N ASN A 2 0.65 -29.10 -4.73
CA ASN A 2 0.15 -28.45 -5.96
C ASN A 2 -1.33 -28.76 -6.20
N THR A 3 -2.09 -27.74 -6.55
CA THR A 3 -3.32 -27.80 -7.38
C THR A 3 -3.35 -26.49 -8.18
N LEU A 4 -2.70 -26.47 -9.35
CA LEU A 4 -3.34 -26.58 -10.66
C LEU A 4 -4.32 -25.42 -10.94
N ILE A 5 -3.79 -24.30 -11.45
CA ILE A 5 -4.47 -23.56 -12.51
C ILE A 5 -3.75 -23.96 -13.79
N SER A 6 -4.13 -25.12 -14.33
CA SER A 6 -3.87 -25.42 -15.74
C SER A 6 -5.00 -24.81 -16.53
N GLU A 7 -4.94 -23.51 -16.78
CA GLU A 7 -5.52 -23.01 -18.02
C GLU A 7 -4.76 -23.69 -19.16
N PRO A 8 -5.45 -24.19 -20.20
CA PRO A 8 -4.77 -24.72 -21.37
C PRO A 8 -3.83 -23.63 -21.87
N ALA A 9 -2.61 -24.01 -22.26
CA ALA A 9 -1.67 -23.11 -22.90
C ALA A 9 -2.32 -22.53 -24.15
N ILE A 10 -3.03 -21.41 -24.00
CA ILE A 10 -3.28 -20.47 -25.07
C ILE A 10 -1.89 -20.24 -25.63
N THR A 11 -1.68 -20.59 -26.90
CA THR A 11 -0.50 -20.14 -27.63
C THR A 11 -0.45 -18.63 -27.46
N SER A 12 0.31 -18.17 -26.46
CA SER A 12 0.36 -16.77 -26.12
C SER A 12 0.93 -16.09 -27.34
N VAL A 13 0.13 -15.25 -27.98
CA VAL A 13 0.61 -14.48 -29.11
C VAL A 13 1.70 -13.58 -28.55
N ASP A 14 2.95 -13.87 -28.91
CA ASP A 14 4.09 -13.10 -28.43
C ASP A 14 4.19 -11.81 -29.24
N HIS A 15 3.89 -10.71 -28.59
CA HIS A 15 3.94 -9.36 -29.15
C HIS A 15 5.27 -8.64 -28.86
N SER A 16 6.33 -9.38 -28.53
CA SER A 16 7.64 -8.80 -28.20
C SER A 16 8.18 -7.87 -29.28
N ARG A 17 7.95 -8.15 -30.56
CA ARG A 17 8.39 -7.27 -31.65
C ARG A 17 7.66 -5.92 -31.63
N GLN A 18 6.33 -5.95 -31.54
CA GLN A 18 5.50 -4.73 -31.46
C GLN A 18 5.85 -3.90 -30.22
N LEU A 19 6.11 -4.57 -29.09
CA LEU A 19 6.57 -3.91 -27.87
C LEU A 19 7.95 -3.26 -28.07
N LEU A 20 8.91 -3.95 -28.69
CA LEU A 20 10.23 -3.38 -28.97
C LEU A 20 10.15 -2.16 -29.90
N ASP A 21 9.33 -2.22 -30.94
CA ASP A 21 9.09 -1.10 -31.87
C ASP A 21 8.46 0.11 -31.14
N LEU A 22 7.54 -0.14 -30.19
CA LEU A 22 6.99 0.89 -29.31
C LEU A 22 8.06 1.49 -28.39
N LEU A 23 8.88 0.65 -27.74
CA LEU A 23 9.95 1.11 -26.85
C LEU A 23 11.01 1.91 -27.60
N GLU A 24 11.32 1.55 -28.85
CA GLU A 24 12.18 2.35 -29.73
C GLU A 24 11.59 3.76 -29.93
N ARG A 25 10.30 3.87 -30.26
CA ARG A 25 9.62 5.17 -30.42
C ARG A 25 9.56 5.98 -29.13
N ILE A 26 9.32 5.34 -27.99
CA ILE A 26 9.28 6.01 -26.68
C ILE A 26 10.68 6.54 -26.31
N THR A 27 11.73 5.77 -26.61
CA THR A 27 13.09 6.06 -26.13
C THR A 27 13.99 6.77 -27.13
N GLY A 28 13.61 6.80 -28.41
CA GLY A 28 14.46 7.27 -29.50
C GLY A 28 15.69 6.40 -29.74
N LYS A 29 15.71 5.14 -29.27
CA LYS A 29 16.84 4.21 -29.40
C LYS A 29 16.49 2.98 -30.25
N PRO A 30 17.36 2.52 -31.17
CA PRO A 30 17.07 1.41 -32.06
C PRO A 30 16.75 0.10 -31.33
N ALA A 31 15.73 -0.63 -31.78
CA ALA A 31 15.32 -1.92 -31.27
C ALA A 31 16.44 -2.96 -31.36
N SER A 32 17.32 -2.90 -32.37
CA SER A 32 18.44 -3.84 -32.57
C SER A 32 19.47 -3.90 -31.43
N THR A 33 19.38 -2.98 -30.47
CA THR A 33 20.28 -2.91 -29.32
C THR A 33 19.79 -3.68 -28.08
N ILE A 34 18.70 -4.46 -28.16
CA ILE A 34 17.87 -5.12 -27.10
C ILE A 34 18.49 -5.34 -25.70
N ARG A 35 19.77 -5.73 -25.56
CA ARG A 35 20.48 -5.64 -24.25
C ARG A 35 20.65 -4.20 -23.72
N GLY A 36 20.20 -3.18 -24.47
CA GLY A 36 20.27 -1.76 -24.21
C GLY A 36 18.95 -1.00 -24.44
N SER A 37 17.88 -1.64 -24.95
CA SER A 37 16.59 -0.99 -25.22
C SER A 37 15.67 -0.92 -23.98
N LEU A 38 15.61 -1.98 -23.16
CA LEU A 38 14.96 -1.92 -21.83
C LEU A 38 15.65 -0.87 -20.95
N ARG A 39 16.98 -0.78 -21.08
CA ARG A 39 17.80 0.29 -20.51
C ARG A 39 17.47 1.67 -21.03
N GLY A 40 17.08 1.79 -22.29
CA GLY A 40 16.54 3.02 -22.86
C GLY A 40 15.28 3.47 -22.12
N TYR A 41 14.32 2.56 -21.91
CA TYR A 41 13.03 2.92 -21.32
C TYR A 41 13.15 3.45 -19.90
N TYR A 42 13.78 2.70 -19.00
CA TYR A 42 13.88 3.17 -17.62
C TYR A 42 14.77 4.43 -17.49
N GLN A 43 15.70 4.66 -18.42
CA GLN A 43 16.43 5.94 -18.52
C GLN A 43 15.57 7.09 -19.03
N ALA A 44 14.52 6.80 -19.81
CA ALA A 44 13.58 7.78 -20.33
C ALA A 44 12.48 8.15 -19.32
N VAL A 45 12.17 7.30 -18.34
CA VAL A 45 11.13 7.55 -17.30
C VAL A 45 11.20 8.96 -16.69
N PRO A 46 12.38 9.52 -16.33
CA PRO A 46 12.46 10.92 -15.91
C PRO A 46 11.96 11.94 -16.92
N SER A 47 12.31 11.81 -18.20
CA SER A 47 11.83 12.71 -19.24
C SER A 47 10.32 12.52 -19.46
N LEU A 48 9.83 11.29 -19.45
CA LEU A 48 8.41 10.98 -19.59
C LEU A 48 7.58 11.56 -18.44
N LEU A 49 8.09 11.51 -17.21
CA LEU A 49 7.44 12.19 -16.07
C LEU A 49 7.40 13.71 -16.27
N GLN A 50 8.46 14.33 -16.81
CA GLN A 50 8.48 15.77 -17.07
C GLN A 50 7.46 16.19 -18.14
N GLU A 51 7.10 15.29 -19.07
CA GLU A 51 6.04 15.49 -20.05
C GLU A 51 4.63 15.31 -19.46
N SER A 52 4.51 14.64 -18.31
CA SER A 52 3.23 14.42 -17.62
C SER A 52 2.72 15.68 -16.92
N PHE A 53 1.48 15.62 -16.43
CA PHE A 53 0.89 16.69 -15.62
C PHE A 53 1.62 16.94 -14.28
N LEU A 54 2.40 15.97 -13.79
CA LEU A 54 3.23 16.13 -12.59
C LEU A 54 4.59 16.74 -12.89
N GLY A 55 5.01 16.81 -14.16
CA GLY A 55 6.30 17.34 -14.58
C GLY A 55 6.64 18.70 -13.96
N PRO A 56 5.73 19.69 -14.03
CA PRO A 56 5.94 21.01 -13.42
C PRO A 56 6.09 20.98 -11.88
N LEU A 57 5.56 19.95 -11.22
CA LEU A 57 5.57 19.82 -9.76
C LEU A 57 6.79 19.05 -9.24
N VAL A 58 7.53 18.37 -10.12
CA VAL A 58 8.64 17.49 -9.74
C VAL A 58 9.96 18.11 -10.21
N PRO A 59 10.81 18.61 -9.29
CA PRO A 59 12.10 19.21 -9.67
C PRO A 59 13.01 18.19 -10.36
N THR A 60 13.39 18.49 -11.61
CA THR A 60 14.13 17.59 -12.51
C THR A 60 15.43 17.05 -11.87
N LEU A 61 16.21 17.91 -11.21
CA LEU A 61 17.46 17.54 -10.52
C LEU A 61 17.24 16.63 -9.29
N GLY A 62 16.17 16.88 -8.52
CA GLY A 62 15.80 16.10 -7.34
C GLY A 62 15.26 14.72 -7.72
N PHE A 63 14.47 14.65 -8.78
CA PHE A 63 13.93 13.41 -9.31
C PHE A 63 14.99 12.52 -9.94
N ILE A 64 15.81 13.08 -10.85
CA ILE A 64 16.88 12.35 -11.54
C ILE A 64 17.89 11.78 -10.53
N SER A 65 18.28 12.54 -9.50
CA SER A 65 19.23 12.07 -8.49
C SER A 65 18.66 11.03 -7.52
N LYS A 66 17.34 11.02 -7.28
CA LYS A 66 16.65 10.03 -6.43
C LYS A 66 16.26 8.75 -7.17
N LEU A 67 15.81 8.84 -8.43
CA LEU A 67 15.49 7.67 -9.27
C LEU A 67 16.73 6.83 -9.61
N LYS A 68 17.86 7.50 -9.87
CA LYS A 68 19.11 6.86 -10.34
C LYS A 68 19.74 5.88 -9.33
N ALA A 69 19.35 5.88 -8.06
CA ALA A 69 20.09 5.17 -7.02
C ALA A 69 19.88 3.64 -7.00
N ARG A 70 18.82 3.09 -7.64
CA ARG A 70 18.58 1.63 -7.86
C ARG A 70 17.21 1.31 -8.47
N ALA A 71 16.25 2.24 -8.38
CA ALA A 71 14.86 2.02 -8.79
C ALA A 71 14.64 2.07 -10.32
N LEU A 72 15.69 2.39 -11.07
CA LEU A 72 15.79 2.30 -12.52
C LEU A 72 16.65 1.10 -12.92
N SER A 73 16.28 -0.10 -12.47
CA SER A 73 16.93 -1.33 -12.94
C SER A 73 16.01 -2.08 -13.88
N GLU A 74 16.59 -2.72 -14.90
CA GLU A 74 15.87 -3.57 -15.85
C GLU A 74 14.97 -4.59 -15.14
N ARG A 75 15.42 -5.13 -14.01
CA ARG A 75 14.68 -6.11 -13.19
C ARG A 75 13.34 -5.61 -12.63
N ILE A 76 13.18 -4.30 -12.46
CA ILE A 76 11.92 -3.73 -11.95
C ILE A 76 10.86 -3.67 -13.06
N TYR A 77 11.27 -3.43 -14.30
CA TYR A 77 10.35 -3.24 -15.43
C TYR A 77 10.18 -4.52 -16.26
N LEU A 78 11.02 -5.53 -16.06
CA LEU A 78 10.94 -6.77 -16.82
C LEU A 78 9.56 -7.43 -16.72
N PRO A 79 8.93 -7.61 -15.54
CA PRO A 79 7.59 -8.20 -15.48
C PRO A 79 6.51 -7.36 -16.15
N LEU A 80 6.63 -6.03 -16.15
CA LEU A 80 5.77 -5.13 -16.93
C LEU A 80 5.85 -5.46 -18.41
N PHE A 81 7.06 -5.56 -18.97
CA PHE A 81 7.24 -5.83 -20.40
C PHE A 81 6.80 -7.24 -20.78
N GLU A 82 7.11 -8.23 -19.94
CA GLU A 82 6.65 -9.61 -20.12
C GLU A 82 5.12 -9.72 -20.09
N ALA A 83 4.45 -8.92 -19.25
CA ALA A 83 3.00 -8.89 -19.22
C ALA A 83 2.41 -8.22 -20.48
N VAL A 84 2.96 -7.08 -20.91
CA VAL A 84 2.51 -6.39 -22.13
C VAL A 84 2.71 -7.25 -23.38
N SER A 85 3.84 -7.96 -23.50
CA SER A 85 4.10 -8.81 -24.67
C SER A 85 3.17 -10.02 -24.76
N ARG A 86 2.49 -10.37 -23.67
CA ARG A 86 1.56 -11.51 -23.57
C ARG A 86 0.09 -11.10 -23.60
N TRP A 87 -0.23 -9.84 -23.87
CA TRP A 87 -1.62 -9.42 -24.05
C TRP A 87 -2.29 -10.25 -25.14
N LYS A 88 -3.53 -10.68 -24.90
CA LYS A 88 -4.28 -11.51 -25.85
C LYS A 88 -4.46 -10.84 -27.21
N VAL A 89 -4.56 -9.51 -27.21
CA VAL A 89 -4.64 -8.67 -28.40
C VAL A 89 -3.73 -7.47 -28.19
N TRP A 90 -2.80 -7.24 -29.13
CA TRP A 90 -1.99 -6.03 -29.12
C TRP A 90 -2.86 -4.78 -29.24
N ASN A 91 -2.71 -3.87 -28.28
CA ASN A 91 -3.40 -2.59 -28.25
C ASN A 91 -2.35 -1.48 -28.04
N GLU A 92 -1.82 -0.95 -29.15
CA GLU A 92 -0.79 0.09 -29.10
C GLU A 92 -1.24 1.35 -28.35
N PRO A 93 -2.45 1.91 -28.58
CA PRO A 93 -2.91 3.07 -27.80
C PRO A 93 -2.93 2.84 -26.29
N LEU A 94 -3.31 1.64 -25.84
CA LEU A 94 -3.29 1.27 -24.42
C LEU A 94 -1.87 1.09 -23.89
N ALA A 95 -0.99 0.44 -24.67
CA ALA A 95 0.41 0.27 -24.30
C ALA A 95 1.13 1.63 -24.18
N VAL A 96 0.81 2.58 -25.06
CA VAL A 96 1.29 3.97 -24.98
C VAL A 96 0.80 4.64 -23.69
N ALA A 97 -0.51 4.59 -23.40
CA ALA A 97 -1.08 5.18 -22.19
C ALA A 97 -0.42 4.61 -20.92
N LEU A 98 -0.22 3.29 -20.87
CA LEU A 98 0.43 2.62 -19.74
C LEU A 98 1.91 3.01 -19.60
N LEU A 99 2.69 2.85 -20.68
CA LEU A 99 4.16 2.96 -20.63
C LEU A 99 4.65 4.41 -20.68
N ARG A 100 3.94 5.32 -21.34
CA ARG A 100 4.37 6.71 -21.50
C ARG A 100 3.78 7.63 -20.43
N GLU A 101 2.57 7.33 -19.94
CA GLU A 101 1.83 8.25 -19.08
C GLU A 101 1.68 7.69 -17.66
N VAL A 102 1.04 6.53 -17.50
CA VAL A 102 0.64 6.02 -16.18
C VAL A 102 1.86 5.62 -15.35
N ILE A 103 2.75 4.77 -15.88
CA ILE A 103 3.88 4.23 -15.11
C ILE A 103 4.87 5.33 -14.70
N PRO A 104 5.31 6.23 -15.60
CA PRO A 104 6.19 7.33 -15.20
C PRO A 104 5.56 8.22 -14.13
N THR A 105 4.27 8.54 -14.26
CA THR A 105 3.55 9.41 -13.32
C THR A 105 3.32 8.74 -11.97
N LEU A 106 2.94 7.47 -11.98
CA LEU A 106 2.80 6.65 -10.78
C LEU A 106 4.13 6.57 -10.02
N LEU A 107 5.24 6.26 -10.70
CA LEU A 107 6.55 6.25 -10.07
C LEU A 107 7.01 7.66 -9.66
N GLY A 108 6.51 8.70 -10.33
CA GLY A 108 6.70 10.11 -9.98
C GLY A 108 6.23 10.48 -8.58
N ILE A 109 5.14 9.88 -8.11
CA ILE A 109 4.60 10.10 -6.75
C ILE A 109 5.19 9.15 -5.70
N THR A 110 6.09 8.25 -6.10
CA THR A 110 6.74 7.29 -5.18
C THR A 110 8.10 7.80 -4.68
N SER A 111 8.42 7.51 -3.41
CA SER A 111 9.77 7.75 -2.87
C SER A 111 10.71 6.65 -3.34
N MET A 112 11.46 6.87 -4.42
CA MET A 112 12.44 5.88 -4.90
C MET A 112 13.69 5.70 -3.98
N HIS A 113 13.56 5.95 -2.67
CA HIS A 113 14.57 5.60 -1.67
C HIS A 113 14.52 4.10 -1.35
N LYS A 114 15.70 3.46 -1.31
CA LYS A 114 15.88 1.99 -1.10
C LYS A 114 15.15 1.43 0.13
N LYS A 115 14.88 2.27 1.16
CA LYS A 115 14.19 1.85 2.38
C LYS A 115 12.67 1.83 2.25
N ASP A 116 12.13 2.56 1.27
CA ASP A 116 10.69 2.81 1.16
C ASP A 116 10.04 1.99 0.05
N ASN A 117 10.82 1.60 -0.96
CA ASN A 117 10.32 0.85 -2.12
C ASN A 117 11.26 -0.33 -2.38
N ASP A 118 10.86 -1.54 -1.97
CA ASP A 118 11.58 -2.75 -2.35
C ASP A 118 11.37 -3.02 -3.86
N PRO A 119 12.45 -3.10 -4.66
CA PRO A 119 12.36 -3.38 -6.09
C PRO A 119 11.51 -4.60 -6.45
N LEU A 120 11.47 -5.64 -5.59
CA LEU A 120 10.70 -6.84 -5.83
C LEU A 120 9.20 -6.54 -5.88
N TYR A 121 8.66 -5.87 -4.86
CA TYR A 121 7.21 -5.63 -4.77
C TYR A 121 6.72 -4.60 -5.77
N VAL A 122 7.55 -3.60 -6.09
CA VAL A 122 7.28 -2.66 -7.18
C VAL A 122 7.26 -3.40 -8.53
N SER A 123 8.21 -4.30 -8.77
CA SER A 123 8.26 -5.10 -9.99
C SER A 123 7.02 -5.99 -10.16
N LEU A 124 6.58 -6.63 -9.07
CA LEU A 124 5.32 -7.38 -9.03
C LEU A 124 4.11 -6.48 -9.35
N ALA A 125 4.03 -5.30 -8.74
CA ALA A 125 2.94 -4.35 -9.00
C ALA A 125 2.88 -3.89 -10.45
N LEU A 126 4.03 -3.54 -11.06
CA LEU A 126 4.07 -3.10 -12.46
C LEU A 126 3.70 -4.23 -13.43
N GLY A 127 4.15 -5.46 -13.15
CA GLY A 127 3.74 -6.64 -13.93
C GLY A 127 2.24 -6.93 -13.82
N GLN A 128 1.70 -6.91 -12.60
CA GLN A 128 0.26 -7.11 -12.36
C GLN A 128 -0.58 -6.01 -13.02
N LEU A 129 -0.19 -4.75 -12.89
CA LEU A 129 -0.89 -3.60 -13.49
C LEU A 129 -0.99 -3.77 -15.00
N ALA A 130 0.11 -4.15 -15.64
CA ALA A 130 0.16 -4.33 -17.07
C ALA A 130 -0.67 -5.53 -17.55
N GLY A 131 -0.59 -6.67 -16.85
CA GLY A 131 -1.39 -7.85 -17.16
C GLY A 131 -2.89 -7.53 -17.07
N GLN A 132 -3.30 -6.88 -15.99
CA GLN A 132 -4.68 -6.46 -15.73
C GLN A 132 -5.20 -5.42 -16.74
N ALA A 133 -4.38 -4.41 -17.08
CA ALA A 133 -4.73 -3.45 -18.12
C ALA A 133 -5.00 -4.16 -19.46
N GLY A 134 -4.17 -5.14 -19.84
CA GLY A 134 -4.39 -5.96 -21.04
C GLY A 134 -5.64 -6.84 -21.02
N MET A 135 -6.18 -7.12 -19.83
CA MET A 135 -7.47 -7.78 -19.62
C MET A 135 -8.65 -6.80 -19.62
N GLY A 136 -8.39 -5.49 -19.68
CA GLY A 136 -9.41 -4.44 -19.65
C GLY A 136 -9.94 -4.10 -18.26
N ARG A 137 -9.29 -4.59 -17.18
CA ARG A 137 -9.72 -4.31 -15.81
C ARG A 137 -8.55 -4.32 -14.83
N VAL A 138 -8.41 -3.28 -14.01
CA VAL A 138 -7.38 -3.14 -12.98
C VAL A 138 -8.04 -3.03 -11.60
N ARG A 139 -7.53 -3.79 -10.62
CA ARG A 139 -7.96 -3.76 -9.23
C ARG A 139 -6.88 -3.16 -8.34
N LEU A 140 -7.21 -2.08 -7.67
CA LEU A 140 -6.31 -1.31 -6.80
C LEU A 140 -6.84 -1.27 -5.38
N ILE A 141 -5.93 -1.29 -4.42
CA ILE A 141 -6.24 -1.20 -2.99
C ILE A 141 -5.33 -0.16 -2.38
N SER A 142 -5.87 0.71 -1.53
CA SER A 142 -5.09 1.67 -0.74
C SER A 142 -5.50 1.58 0.72
N LEU A 143 -4.52 1.48 1.61
CA LEU A 143 -4.78 1.47 3.05
C LEU A 143 -4.85 2.92 3.54
N VAL A 144 -5.87 3.23 4.33
CA VAL A 144 -6.07 4.56 4.92
C VAL A 144 -6.15 4.44 6.44
N CYS A 145 -5.26 5.14 7.12
CA CYS A 145 -5.18 5.22 8.58
C CYS A 145 -6.45 5.90 9.12
N PRO A 146 -6.92 5.52 10.33
CA PRO A 146 -7.91 6.30 11.03
C PRO A 146 -7.52 7.77 11.08
N SER A 147 -8.53 8.62 11.01
CA SER A 147 -8.36 10.07 11.04
C SER A 147 -8.09 10.56 12.45
N TYR A 148 -6.99 10.13 13.09
CA TYR A 148 -6.66 10.59 14.43
C TYR A 148 -6.33 12.10 14.43
N GLN A 149 -6.46 12.72 15.59
CA GLN A 149 -5.93 14.06 15.79
C GLN A 149 -4.40 14.00 15.96
N TYR A 150 -3.66 14.43 14.93
CA TYR A 150 -2.20 14.52 14.96
C TYR A 150 -1.72 15.97 15.04
N ARG A 151 -0.59 16.17 15.72
CA ARG A 151 0.16 17.43 15.76
C ARG A 151 1.59 17.21 15.28
N ARG A 152 2.18 18.22 14.63
CA ARG A 152 3.63 18.28 14.36
C ARG A 152 4.31 19.07 15.46
N ASP A 153 5.38 18.52 16.04
CA ASP A 153 6.24 19.29 16.93
C ASP A 153 7.16 20.26 16.14
N ALA A 154 7.94 21.07 16.86
CA ALA A 154 8.86 22.03 16.25
C ALA A 154 9.97 21.38 15.39
N ASN A 155 10.19 20.07 15.53
CA ASN A 155 11.14 19.28 14.73
C ASN A 155 10.43 18.49 13.61
N GLY A 156 9.15 18.77 13.34
CA GLY A 156 8.37 18.12 12.30
C GLY A 156 7.90 16.70 12.61
N ARG A 157 8.11 16.19 13.84
CA ARG A 157 7.65 14.84 14.22
C ARG A 157 6.15 14.84 14.46
N LEU A 158 5.48 13.82 13.95
CA LEU A 158 4.05 13.62 14.15
C LEU A 158 3.80 12.88 15.46
N TRP A 159 2.85 13.39 16.23
CA TRP A 159 2.40 12.79 17.48
C TRP A 159 0.87 12.75 17.51
N HIS A 160 0.31 11.65 18.02
CA HIS A 160 -1.09 11.64 18.43
C HIS A 160 -1.27 12.67 19.55
N CYS A 161 -2.14 13.66 19.35
CA CYS A 161 -2.33 14.71 20.37
C CYS A 161 -3.47 14.42 21.34
N SER A 162 -4.34 13.46 21.02
CA SER A 162 -5.44 13.00 21.86
C SER A 162 -5.88 11.60 21.41
N GLY A 163 -6.81 10.98 22.14
CA GLY A 163 -7.56 9.80 21.68
C GLY A 163 -8.79 10.10 20.84
N GLU A 164 -8.98 11.36 20.47
CA GLU A 164 -10.09 11.76 19.63
C GLU A 164 -9.81 11.43 18.15
N LEU A 165 -10.83 10.90 17.48
CA LEU A 165 -10.88 10.77 16.04
C LEU A 165 -11.53 12.00 15.42
N LEU A 166 -11.07 12.36 14.23
CA LEU A 166 -11.64 13.41 13.40
C LEU A 166 -12.74 12.82 12.51
N PRO A 167 -13.88 13.52 12.36
CA PRO A 167 -15.02 13.04 11.59
C PRO A 167 -14.86 13.20 10.06
N SER A 168 -13.63 13.40 9.58
CA SER A 168 -13.31 13.66 8.16
C SER A 168 -11.92 13.10 7.85
N THR A 169 -11.71 12.61 6.63
CA THR A 169 -10.38 12.18 6.13
C THR A 169 -9.48 13.34 5.71
N GLY A 170 -10.02 14.56 5.63
CA GLY A 170 -9.24 15.78 5.39
C GLY A 170 -9.02 16.15 3.94
N ALA A 171 -8.63 17.41 3.73
CA ALA A 171 -8.40 17.99 2.40
C ALA A 171 -7.22 17.34 1.66
N ARG A 172 -6.17 16.90 2.38
CA ARG A 172 -5.04 16.19 1.75
C ARG A 172 -5.48 14.89 1.09
N PHE A 173 -6.43 14.16 1.68
CA PHE A 173 -6.98 12.95 1.05
C PHE A 173 -7.63 13.28 -0.29
N ARG A 174 -8.40 14.38 -0.36
CA ARG A 174 -9.01 14.84 -1.61
C ARG A 174 -7.96 15.14 -2.69
N GLU A 175 -6.87 15.82 -2.33
CA GLU A 175 -5.77 16.12 -3.28
C GLU A 175 -5.09 14.83 -3.78
N VAL A 176 -4.89 13.86 -2.89
CA VAL A 176 -4.35 12.54 -3.25
C VAL A 176 -5.31 11.79 -4.18
N ALA A 177 -6.61 11.72 -3.87
CA ALA A 177 -7.62 11.10 -4.73
C ALA A 177 -7.67 11.76 -6.12
N ALA A 178 -7.61 13.09 -6.20
CA ALA A 178 -7.56 13.82 -7.47
C ALA A 178 -6.29 13.51 -8.27
N THR A 179 -5.14 13.42 -7.60
CA THR A 179 -3.87 13.10 -8.24
C THR A 179 -3.87 11.67 -8.78
N LEU A 180 -4.32 10.70 -7.99
CA LEU A 180 -4.42 9.30 -8.39
C LEU A 180 -5.43 9.12 -9.52
N GLY A 181 -6.58 9.81 -9.45
CA GLY A 181 -7.56 9.82 -10.55
C GLY A 181 -6.95 10.26 -11.87
N ARG A 182 -6.16 11.35 -11.86
CA ARG A 182 -5.46 11.85 -13.05
C ARG A 182 -4.36 10.92 -13.56
N ILE A 183 -3.67 10.20 -12.67
CA ILE A 183 -2.63 9.22 -13.06
C ILE A 183 -3.25 8.09 -13.89
N PHE A 184 -4.42 7.61 -13.48
CA PHE A 184 -5.06 6.43 -14.08
C PHE A 184 -6.10 6.76 -15.16
N ALA A 185 -6.49 8.03 -15.32
CA ALA A 185 -7.37 8.50 -16.38
C ALA A 185 -6.99 7.99 -17.79
N PRO A 186 -5.70 7.99 -18.21
CA PRO A 186 -5.32 7.50 -19.53
C PRO A 186 -5.70 6.03 -19.79
N LEU A 187 -5.78 5.17 -18.76
CA LEU A 187 -6.24 3.79 -18.93
C LEU A 187 -7.76 3.72 -19.11
N THR A 188 -8.51 4.48 -18.32
CA THR A 188 -9.99 4.53 -18.43
C THR A 188 -10.46 5.08 -19.78
N GLU A 189 -9.75 6.08 -20.33
CA GLU A 189 -9.96 6.61 -21.69
C GLU A 189 -9.65 5.58 -22.80
N ARG A 190 -9.03 4.44 -22.43
CA ARG A 190 -8.76 3.30 -23.31
C ARG A 190 -9.57 2.07 -22.91
N ALA A 191 -10.72 2.30 -22.27
CA ALA A 191 -11.71 1.29 -21.88
C ALA A 191 -11.20 0.25 -20.87
N VAL A 192 -10.20 0.60 -20.05
CA VAL A 192 -9.81 -0.20 -18.89
C VAL A 192 -10.69 0.20 -17.71
N ALA A 193 -11.48 -0.74 -17.19
CA ALA A 193 -12.20 -0.54 -15.94
C ALA A 193 -11.23 -0.51 -14.76
N ILE A 194 -11.40 0.42 -13.82
CA ILE A 194 -10.55 0.51 -12.64
C ILE A 194 -11.45 0.46 -11.41
N ASP A 195 -11.29 -0.59 -10.61
CA ASP A 195 -11.90 -0.70 -9.29
C ASP A 195 -10.84 -0.36 -8.24
N TRP A 196 -11.13 0.61 -7.37
CA TRP A 196 -10.19 1.05 -6.34
C TRP A 196 -10.85 1.08 -4.97
N GLU A 197 -10.45 0.17 -4.10
CA GLU A 197 -10.91 0.16 -2.71
C GLU A 197 -9.93 0.92 -1.80
N PHE A 198 -10.45 1.83 -0.99
CA PHE A 198 -9.71 2.54 0.05
C PHE A 198 -10.07 1.95 1.40
N TRP A 199 -9.24 1.05 1.92
CA TRP A 199 -9.50 0.28 3.12
C TRP A 199 -9.20 1.09 4.39
N CYS A 200 -10.23 1.31 5.19
CA CYS A 200 -10.16 2.03 6.47
C CYS A 200 -11.09 1.39 7.51
N TYR A 201 -11.09 1.93 8.73
CA TYR A 201 -12.11 1.61 9.71
C TYR A 201 -13.35 2.46 9.48
N THR A 202 -14.48 1.80 9.29
CA THR A 202 -15.77 2.47 8.97
C THR A 202 -16.72 2.51 10.16
N GLY A 203 -16.49 1.65 11.16
CA GLY A 203 -17.35 1.49 12.31
C GLY A 203 -18.64 0.71 12.04
N GLU A 204 -18.76 0.07 10.88
CA GLU A 204 -19.95 -0.69 10.45
C GLU A 204 -20.29 -1.84 11.40
N THR A 205 -19.31 -2.37 12.14
CA THR A 205 -19.55 -3.49 13.04
C THR A 205 -20.12 -3.08 14.40
N GLY A 206 -19.95 -1.83 14.83
CA GLY A 206 -20.35 -1.37 16.16
C GLY A 206 -19.62 -2.03 17.33
N ASP A 207 -18.59 -2.86 17.07
CA ASP A 207 -17.83 -3.56 18.09
C ASP A 207 -16.41 -2.98 18.20
N PRO A 208 -16.01 -2.43 19.37
CA PRO A 208 -14.67 -1.88 19.55
C PRO A 208 -13.57 -2.94 19.35
N GLU A 209 -13.85 -4.21 19.62
CA GLU A 209 -12.86 -5.28 19.49
C GLU A 209 -12.51 -5.59 18.02
N HIS A 210 -13.36 -5.17 17.07
CA HIS A 210 -13.09 -5.28 15.63
C HIS A 210 -12.20 -4.17 15.08
N LEU A 211 -11.83 -3.16 15.89
CA LEU A 211 -10.95 -2.06 15.48
C LEU A 211 -9.47 -2.41 15.71
N VAL A 212 -8.97 -3.32 14.87
CA VAL A 212 -7.72 -4.08 15.02
C VAL A 212 -6.42 -3.27 15.03
N ASP A 213 -6.35 -2.10 14.40
CA ASP A 213 -5.15 -1.20 14.36
C ASP A 213 -5.51 0.16 14.98
N MET A 214 -6.53 0.15 15.85
CA MET A 214 -6.89 1.33 16.62
C MET A 214 -6.07 1.35 17.90
N ALA A 215 -5.41 2.49 18.15
CA ALA A 215 -4.57 2.64 19.32
C ALA A 215 -5.42 2.63 20.62
N ARG A 216 -4.91 2.01 21.68
CA ARG A 216 -5.68 1.79 22.93
C ARG A 216 -6.17 3.08 23.58
N PHE A 217 -5.45 4.18 23.42
CA PHE A 217 -5.85 5.48 23.96
C PHE A 217 -7.12 6.03 23.28
N VAL A 218 -7.44 5.61 22.04
CA VAL A 218 -8.73 5.93 21.41
C VAL A 218 -9.86 5.17 22.08
N HIS A 219 -9.68 3.86 22.31
CA HIS A 219 -10.67 3.07 23.06
C HIS A 219 -10.94 3.66 24.45
N GLN A 220 -9.90 4.12 25.14
CA GLN A 220 -10.04 4.79 26.43
C GLN A 220 -10.79 6.12 26.33
N HIS A 221 -10.51 6.92 25.31
CA HIS A 221 -11.20 8.20 25.08
C HIS A 221 -12.72 8.01 24.90
N TYR A 222 -13.12 6.96 24.18
CA TYR A 222 -14.53 6.67 23.89
C TYR A 222 -15.16 5.62 24.83
N GLN A 223 -14.51 5.24 25.93
CA GLN A 223 -14.98 4.13 26.80
C GLN A 223 -16.38 4.36 27.38
N HIS A 224 -16.76 5.62 27.59
CA HIS A 224 -18.07 6.02 28.12
C HIS A 224 -19.06 6.46 27.02
N ASP A 225 -18.61 6.48 25.77
CA ASP A 225 -19.40 6.89 24.60
C ASP A 225 -18.93 6.17 23.32
N PRO A 226 -19.11 4.84 23.24
CA PRO A 226 -18.71 4.06 22.07
C PRO A 226 -19.56 4.40 20.83
N GLU A 227 -20.79 4.89 21.00
CA GLU A 227 -21.63 5.33 19.87
C GLU A 227 -20.97 6.48 19.11
N ARG A 228 -20.37 7.45 19.83
CA ARG A 228 -19.62 8.55 19.20
C ARG A 228 -18.39 8.06 18.45
N LEU A 229 -17.71 7.00 18.91
CA LEU A 229 -16.58 6.40 18.20
C LEU A 229 -17.01 5.93 16.80
N PHE A 230 -18.08 5.13 16.73
CA PHE A 230 -18.58 4.59 15.46
C PHE A 230 -19.21 5.65 14.57
N ALA A 231 -19.94 6.61 15.16
CA ALA A 231 -20.47 7.75 14.41
C ALA A 231 -19.33 8.56 13.76
N THR A 232 -18.23 8.79 14.47
CA THR A 232 -17.06 9.52 13.95
C THR A 232 -16.39 8.77 12.80
N LEU A 233 -16.20 7.45 12.93
CA LEU A 233 -15.67 6.60 11.85
C LEU A 233 -16.59 6.61 10.62
N GLY A 234 -17.91 6.51 10.84
CA GLY A 234 -18.91 6.55 9.77
C GLY A 234 -18.92 7.90 9.02
N MET A 235 -18.77 9.01 9.74
CA MET A 235 -18.63 10.34 9.14
C MET A 235 -17.36 10.45 8.28
N ALA A 236 -16.21 9.97 8.78
CA ALA A 236 -14.97 9.98 8.02
C ALA A 236 -15.07 9.10 6.76
N ALA A 237 -15.69 7.92 6.84
CA ALA A 237 -15.90 7.04 5.69
C ALA A 237 -16.87 7.65 4.65
N ALA A 238 -17.92 8.35 5.10
CA ALA A 238 -18.83 9.07 4.20
C ALA A 238 -18.13 10.24 3.50
N ASP A 239 -17.27 10.98 4.22
CA ASP A 239 -16.46 12.05 3.66
C ASP A 239 -15.45 11.53 2.63
N MET A 240 -14.78 10.42 2.94
CA MET A 240 -13.90 9.70 2.00
C MET A 240 -14.66 9.34 0.72
N ARG A 241 -15.83 8.68 0.84
CA ARG A 241 -16.67 8.29 -0.29
C ARG A 241 -17.00 9.48 -1.19
N ARG A 242 -17.37 10.61 -0.59
CA ARG A 242 -17.67 11.84 -1.30
C ARG A 242 -16.46 12.34 -2.09
N TYR A 243 -15.27 12.37 -1.49
CA TYR A 243 -14.05 12.77 -2.20
C TYR A 243 -13.69 11.81 -3.34
N LEU A 244 -13.81 10.51 -3.14
CA LEU A 244 -13.56 9.50 -4.17
C LEU A 244 -14.52 9.69 -5.36
N GLN A 245 -15.82 9.82 -5.11
CA GLN A 245 -16.81 10.07 -6.16
C GLN A 245 -16.56 11.38 -6.90
N GLN A 246 -16.21 12.46 -6.18
CA GLN A 246 -15.96 13.76 -6.78
C GLN A 246 -14.67 13.81 -7.58
N GLU A 247 -13.59 13.18 -7.13
CA GLU A 247 -12.28 13.36 -7.73
C GLU A 247 -11.89 12.24 -8.69
N MET A 248 -12.25 10.99 -8.37
CA MET A 248 -11.95 9.82 -9.21
C MET A 248 -13.10 9.47 -10.16
N GLY A 249 -14.35 9.73 -9.76
CA GLY A 249 -15.52 9.54 -10.63
C GLY A 249 -15.50 10.42 -11.89
N LYS A 250 -14.82 11.57 -11.86
CA LYS A 250 -14.55 12.42 -13.05
C LYS A 250 -13.81 11.67 -14.16
N PHE A 251 -13.05 10.64 -13.80
CA PHE A 251 -12.25 9.83 -14.70
C PHE A 251 -12.83 8.42 -14.86
N ALA A 252 -14.12 8.22 -14.54
CA ALA A 252 -14.80 6.92 -14.63
C ALA A 252 -14.09 5.79 -13.85
N ILE A 253 -13.40 6.12 -12.76
CA ILE A 253 -12.81 5.14 -11.85
C ILE A 253 -13.84 4.80 -10.77
N ASP A 254 -14.12 3.51 -10.57
CA ASP A 254 -15.00 3.02 -9.51
C ASP A 254 -14.23 2.94 -8.20
N ALA A 255 -14.21 4.06 -7.48
CA ALA A 255 -13.49 4.19 -6.21
C ALA A 255 -14.46 4.23 -5.02
N SER A 256 -14.22 3.37 -4.02
CA SER A 256 -15.08 3.27 -2.83
C SER A 256 -14.29 2.98 -1.54
N PRO A 257 -14.81 3.37 -0.36
CA PRO A 257 -14.25 2.92 0.91
C PRO A 257 -14.51 1.44 1.13
N GLY A 258 -13.52 0.72 1.66
CA GLY A 258 -13.64 -0.66 2.16
C GLY A 258 -13.48 -0.71 3.68
N SER A 259 -14.24 -1.56 4.35
CA SER A 259 -14.23 -1.69 5.81
C SER A 259 -13.27 -2.79 6.29
N LEU A 260 -12.19 -2.40 6.98
CA LEU A 260 -11.27 -3.34 7.64
C LEU A 260 -11.95 -4.06 8.81
N ASP A 261 -12.76 -3.33 9.60
CA ASP A 261 -13.48 -3.89 10.73
C ASP A 261 -14.45 -5.00 10.32
N LYS A 262 -15.13 -4.84 9.19
CA LYS A 262 -16.03 -5.85 8.64
C LYS A 262 -15.31 -7.00 7.94
N LYS A 263 -14.23 -6.72 7.21
CA LYS A 263 -13.46 -7.75 6.49
C LYS A 263 -12.74 -8.70 7.46
N PHE A 264 -12.09 -8.14 8.48
CA PHE A 264 -11.12 -8.89 9.30
C PHE A 264 -11.37 -8.82 10.81
N GLY A 265 -12.18 -7.88 11.30
CA GLY A 265 -12.32 -7.62 12.73
C GLY A 265 -12.74 -8.85 13.53
N ALA A 266 -13.83 -9.51 13.13
CA ALA A 266 -14.37 -10.67 13.84
C ALA A 266 -13.40 -11.86 13.88
N ILE A 267 -12.80 -12.22 12.74
CA ILE A 267 -11.88 -13.36 12.66
C ILE A 267 -10.58 -13.12 13.43
N ILE A 268 -10.05 -11.88 13.39
CA ILE A 268 -8.86 -11.52 14.16
C ILE A 268 -9.16 -11.56 15.66
N TYR A 269 -10.31 -11.03 16.08
CA TYR A 269 -10.75 -11.09 17.46
C TYR A 269 -10.89 -12.54 17.96
N GLU A 270 -11.50 -13.41 17.16
CA GLU A 270 -11.69 -14.83 17.49
C GLU A 270 -10.33 -15.54 17.67
N ILE A 271 -9.41 -15.37 16.73
CA ILE A 271 -8.07 -15.98 16.80
C ILE A 271 -7.32 -15.47 18.04
N ARG A 272 -7.35 -14.16 18.31
CA ARG A 272 -6.68 -13.56 19.47
C ARG A 272 -7.27 -14.10 20.78
N SER A 273 -8.59 -14.25 20.84
CA SER A 273 -9.29 -14.81 22.02
C SER A 273 -8.93 -16.28 22.22
N SER A 274 -8.87 -17.07 21.13
CA SER A 274 -8.41 -18.46 21.19
C SER A 274 -6.95 -18.57 21.61
N PHE A 275 -6.08 -17.65 21.20
CA PHE A 275 -4.69 -17.61 21.65
C PHE A 275 -4.61 -17.42 23.17
N ALA A 276 -5.37 -16.46 23.71
CA ALA A 276 -5.38 -16.18 25.14
C ALA A 276 -5.86 -17.38 25.99
N GLN A 277 -6.80 -18.17 25.46
CA GLN A 277 -7.28 -19.39 26.12
C GLN A 277 -6.30 -20.56 26.01
N ARG A 278 -5.64 -20.72 24.86
CA ARG A 278 -4.76 -21.86 24.58
C ARG A 278 -3.35 -21.69 25.14
N PHE A 279 -2.86 -20.45 25.19
CA PHE A 279 -1.51 -20.11 25.64
C PHE A 279 -1.54 -19.01 26.72
N PRO A 280 -2.25 -19.23 27.85
CA PRO A 280 -2.43 -18.20 28.88
C PRO A 280 -1.11 -17.77 29.56
N ASP A 281 -0.10 -18.64 29.55
CA ASP A 281 1.25 -18.40 30.07
C ASP A 281 2.18 -17.69 29.07
N GLN A 282 1.73 -17.46 27.83
CA GLN A 282 2.53 -16.86 26.74
C GLN A 282 2.13 -15.42 26.41
N LEU A 283 1.23 -14.79 27.18
CA LEU A 283 0.64 -13.49 26.83
C LEU A 283 1.63 -12.32 26.87
N ASP A 284 2.62 -12.41 27.77
CA ASP A 284 3.66 -11.37 27.89
C ASP A 284 4.97 -11.74 27.19
N ASN A 285 5.26 -13.02 27.01
CA ASN A 285 6.48 -13.50 26.37
C ASN A 285 6.27 -14.88 25.75
N ILE A 286 6.82 -15.09 24.56
CA ILE A 286 6.82 -16.41 23.91
C ILE A 286 7.99 -17.24 24.43
N THR A 287 7.73 -18.15 25.36
CA THR A 287 8.69 -19.11 25.93
C THR A 287 8.61 -20.51 25.28
N ARG A 288 7.52 -20.80 24.56
CA ARG A 288 7.31 -22.04 23.80
C ARG A 288 7.13 -21.76 22.29
N PRO A 289 8.18 -21.28 21.59
CA PRO A 289 8.07 -20.82 20.20
C PRO A 289 7.54 -21.89 19.25
N ALA A 290 8.06 -23.12 19.31
CA ALA A 290 7.63 -24.19 18.38
C ALA A 290 6.12 -24.50 18.45
N GLU A 291 5.53 -24.49 19.65
CA GLU A 291 4.09 -24.73 19.83
C GLU A 291 3.25 -23.56 19.31
N VAL A 292 3.68 -22.33 19.62
CA VAL A 292 2.99 -21.10 19.19
C VAL A 292 3.09 -20.93 17.67
N GLU A 293 4.26 -21.12 17.09
CA GLU A 293 4.50 -21.03 15.64
C GLU A 293 3.71 -22.11 14.89
N SER A 294 3.67 -23.35 15.39
CA SER A 294 2.89 -24.42 14.78
C SER A 294 1.41 -24.07 14.76
N TRP A 295 0.86 -23.62 15.89
CA TRP A 295 -0.55 -23.24 15.99
C TRP A 295 -0.91 -22.07 15.06
N LEU A 296 -0.07 -21.04 14.99
CA LEU A 296 -0.27 -19.91 14.09
C LEU A 296 -0.12 -20.30 12.60
N SER A 297 0.77 -21.24 12.30
CA SER A 297 0.94 -21.74 10.93
C SER A 297 -0.29 -22.51 10.44
N GLU A 298 -0.98 -23.23 11.32
CA GLU A 298 -2.27 -23.88 11.00
C GLU A 298 -3.37 -22.88 10.60
N ILE A 299 -3.29 -21.63 11.09
CA ILE A 299 -4.28 -20.58 10.83
C ILE A 299 -4.02 -19.86 9.51
N GLY A 300 -2.75 -19.65 9.17
CA GLY A 300 -2.43 -18.88 7.98
C GLY A 300 -0.97 -18.80 7.60
N ASP A 301 -0.18 -19.86 7.85
CA ASP A 301 1.24 -19.95 7.50
C ASP A 301 2.08 -18.76 8.02
N CYS A 302 1.67 -18.20 9.16
CA CYS A 302 2.23 -16.96 9.71
C CYS A 302 2.97 -17.16 11.03
N GLY A 303 3.22 -18.39 11.46
CA GLY A 303 3.85 -18.69 12.75
C GLY A 303 5.13 -17.91 13.03
N PRO A 304 6.15 -17.96 12.16
CA PRO A 304 7.42 -17.28 12.41
C PRO A 304 7.32 -15.74 12.51
N LEU A 305 6.25 -15.12 11.97
CA LEU A 305 6.09 -13.66 11.99
C LEU A 305 5.88 -13.11 13.41
N ILE A 306 5.31 -13.90 14.32
CA ILE A 306 4.92 -13.40 15.65
C ILE A 306 6.11 -12.82 16.41
N HIS A 307 7.30 -13.39 16.24
CA HIS A 307 8.51 -12.94 16.92
C HIS A 307 8.93 -11.53 16.48
N ALA A 308 8.89 -11.26 15.18
CA ALA A 308 9.21 -9.95 14.64
C ALA A 308 8.17 -8.90 15.09
N PHE A 309 6.89 -9.27 15.14
CA PHE A 309 5.83 -8.39 15.61
C PHE A 309 5.92 -8.09 17.12
N VAL A 310 6.26 -9.08 17.94
CA VAL A 310 6.50 -8.87 19.38
C VAL A 310 7.69 -7.95 19.61
N GLU A 311 8.77 -8.08 18.84
CA GLU A 311 9.91 -7.17 18.92
C GLU A 311 9.52 -5.73 18.55
N GLN A 312 8.80 -5.54 17.45
CA GLN A 312 8.31 -4.22 17.03
C GLN A 312 7.37 -3.59 18.07
N GLU A 313 6.49 -4.38 18.68
CA GLU A 313 5.61 -3.93 19.74
C GLU A 313 6.39 -3.53 21.00
N ARG A 314 7.44 -4.28 21.39
CA ARG A 314 8.35 -3.88 22.50
C ARG A 314 8.96 -2.51 22.24
N ILE A 315 9.48 -2.31 21.03
CA ILE A 315 10.08 -1.03 20.62
C ILE A 315 9.03 0.07 20.65
N TYR A 316 7.82 -0.18 20.15
CA TYR A 316 6.73 0.80 20.19
C TYR A 316 6.39 1.23 21.62
N ARG A 317 6.19 0.27 22.53
CA ARG A 317 5.87 0.54 23.95
C ARG A 317 6.96 1.31 24.69
N GLN A 318 8.22 1.13 24.32
CA GLN A 318 9.35 1.90 24.89
C GLN A 318 9.35 3.38 24.46
N ASN A 319 8.67 3.71 23.36
CA ASN A 319 8.73 5.02 22.73
C ASN A 319 7.41 5.81 22.81
N VAL A 320 6.45 5.36 23.62
CA VAL A 320 5.18 6.05 23.84
C VAL A 320 4.94 6.30 25.32
N LEU A 321 4.29 7.42 25.63
CA LEU A 321 4.08 7.91 26.99
C LEU A 321 2.85 7.28 27.69
N ILE A 322 2.09 6.45 26.99
CA ILE A 322 0.79 5.93 27.46
C ILE A 322 0.96 4.47 27.91
N GLY A 323 0.43 4.13 29.08
CA GLY A 323 0.44 2.77 29.61
C GLY A 323 -0.49 1.84 28.82
N PHE A 324 0.00 0.64 28.49
CA PHE A 324 -0.77 -0.40 27.82
C PHE A 324 -1.38 -1.35 28.85
N THR A 325 -2.68 -1.63 28.71
CA THR A 325 -3.38 -2.64 29.51
C THR A 325 -3.42 -4.01 28.84
N GLU A 326 -3.22 -4.08 27.53
CA GLU A 326 -3.17 -5.34 26.77
C GLU A 326 -1.76 -5.98 26.88
N PRO A 327 -1.66 -7.30 27.14
CA PRO A 327 -0.39 -8.01 27.08
C PRO A 327 0.29 -7.88 25.70
N ILE A 328 1.60 -8.05 25.65
CA ILE A 328 2.36 -7.71 24.44
C ILE A 328 2.12 -8.65 23.27
N VAL A 329 1.96 -9.95 23.54
CA VAL A 329 1.82 -10.97 22.49
C VAL A 329 0.46 -10.87 21.80
N PRO A 330 -0.68 -10.73 22.51
CA PRO A 330 -1.98 -10.44 21.88
C PRO A 330 -2.00 -9.17 21.03
N ALA A 331 -1.35 -8.08 21.49
CA ALA A 331 -1.25 -6.85 20.71
C ALA A 331 -0.45 -7.05 19.41
N ALA A 332 0.71 -7.72 19.50
CA ALA A 332 1.53 -8.09 18.36
C ALA A 332 0.79 -9.04 17.39
N LEU A 333 0.06 -10.02 17.93
CA LEU A 333 -0.74 -10.99 17.18
C LEU A 333 -1.83 -10.30 16.37
N ARG A 334 -2.53 -9.34 16.97
CA ARG A 334 -3.59 -8.55 16.32
C ARG A 334 -3.06 -7.80 15.08
N GLU A 335 -1.95 -7.07 15.23
CA GLU A 335 -1.30 -6.38 14.11
C GLU A 335 -0.81 -7.37 13.04
N MET A 336 -0.18 -8.47 13.47
CA MET A 336 0.33 -9.50 12.56
C MET A 336 -0.80 -10.07 11.69
N LEU A 337 -1.91 -10.47 12.30
CA LEU A 337 -3.05 -11.03 11.59
C LEU A 337 -3.66 -10.02 10.62
N LEU A 338 -3.71 -8.72 10.97
CA LEU A 338 -4.21 -7.69 10.07
C LEU A 338 -3.44 -7.65 8.75
N TYR A 339 -2.11 -7.55 8.81
CA TYR A 339 -1.31 -7.47 7.58
C TYR A 339 -1.24 -8.81 6.84
N VAL A 340 -1.27 -9.94 7.55
CA VAL A 340 -1.39 -11.26 6.91
C VAL A 340 -2.70 -11.36 6.12
N PHE A 341 -3.84 -11.02 6.72
CA PHE A 341 -5.12 -11.10 6.04
C PHE A 341 -5.27 -10.07 4.92
N ILE A 342 -4.78 -8.84 5.10
CA ILE A 342 -4.73 -7.83 4.03
C ILE A 342 -3.95 -8.37 2.82
N LEU A 343 -2.72 -8.84 3.03
CA LEU A 343 -1.86 -9.28 1.93
C LEU A 343 -2.38 -10.56 1.28
N ARG A 344 -2.94 -11.49 2.06
CA ARG A 344 -3.61 -12.68 1.52
C ARG A 344 -4.82 -12.31 0.66
N GLU A 345 -5.73 -11.48 1.16
CA GLU A 345 -6.92 -11.06 0.42
C GLU A 345 -6.54 -10.33 -0.87
N VAL A 346 -5.60 -9.38 -0.80
CA VAL A 346 -5.10 -8.67 -1.98
C VAL A 346 -4.53 -9.66 -3.01
N ARG A 347 -3.69 -10.61 -2.56
CA ARG A 347 -3.08 -11.61 -3.45
C ARG A 347 -4.13 -12.52 -4.10
N GLU A 348 -5.08 -13.01 -3.32
CA GLU A 348 -6.15 -13.91 -3.77
C GLU A 348 -7.09 -13.22 -4.77
N GLN A 349 -7.35 -11.93 -4.58
CA GLN A 349 -8.17 -11.11 -5.49
C GLN A 349 -7.38 -10.54 -6.68
N GLY A 350 -6.06 -10.77 -6.73
CA GLY A 350 -5.18 -10.19 -7.73
C GLY A 350 -5.08 -8.67 -7.65
N GLY A 351 -5.31 -8.04 -6.50
CA GLY A 351 -5.20 -6.59 -6.34
C GLY A 351 -3.75 -6.09 -6.31
N ILE A 352 -3.60 -4.78 -6.50
CA ILE A 352 -2.32 -4.08 -6.36
C ILE A 352 -2.47 -3.04 -5.27
N ILE A 353 -1.56 -3.06 -4.29
CA ILE A 353 -1.56 -2.05 -3.24
C ILE A 353 -0.87 -0.79 -3.74
N ILE A 354 -1.60 0.31 -3.77
CA ILE A 354 -1.03 1.65 -3.86
C ILE A 354 -1.05 2.20 -2.44
N ASP A 355 0.11 2.19 -1.80
CA ASP A 355 0.26 2.68 -0.44
C ASP A 355 0.29 4.21 -0.47
N THR A 356 -0.87 4.79 -0.16
CA THR A 356 -1.13 6.22 -0.22
C THR A 356 -0.73 6.95 1.07
N GLU A 357 -0.31 6.18 2.07
CA GLU A 357 0.29 6.62 3.32
C GLU A 357 1.69 6.01 3.41
N SER A 358 2.49 6.33 4.42
CA SER A 358 3.77 5.63 4.58
C SER A 358 3.52 4.25 5.19
N SER A 359 3.80 3.18 4.46
CA SER A 359 3.71 1.80 4.95
C SER A 359 4.32 1.63 6.34
N SER A 360 3.55 0.99 7.21
CA SER A 360 4.04 0.56 8.53
C SER A 360 5.15 -0.49 8.39
N ASN A 361 6.09 -0.52 9.35
CA ASN A 361 7.11 -1.57 9.44
C ASN A 361 6.49 -2.97 9.59
N TYR A 362 5.25 -3.03 10.09
CA TYR A 362 4.48 -4.25 10.18
C TYR A 362 4.13 -4.81 8.79
N MET A 363 3.67 -3.97 7.86
CA MET A 363 3.37 -4.42 6.49
C MET A 363 4.66 -4.86 5.77
N THR A 364 5.72 -4.06 5.86
CA THR A 364 6.99 -4.37 5.18
C THR A 364 7.63 -5.64 5.71
N GLY A 365 7.53 -5.92 7.02
CA GLY A 365 7.96 -7.17 7.63
C GLY A 365 7.15 -8.41 7.21
N THR A 366 5.90 -8.22 6.77
CA THR A 366 5.00 -9.31 6.37
C THR A 366 5.16 -9.71 4.90
N LEU A 367 5.52 -8.77 4.02
CA LEU A 367 5.65 -8.99 2.57
C LEU A 367 6.58 -10.15 2.16
N PRO A 368 7.70 -10.47 2.86
CA PRO A 368 8.54 -11.61 2.50
C PRO A 368 7.82 -12.97 2.61
N TYR A 369 6.77 -13.05 3.44
CA TYR A 369 5.96 -14.26 3.64
C TYR A 369 4.76 -14.27 2.70
N PHE A 370 4.16 -13.09 2.46
CA PHE A 370 2.99 -12.91 1.60
C PHE A 370 3.28 -11.89 0.49
N PRO A 371 4.13 -12.24 -0.50
CA PRO A 371 4.55 -11.30 -1.53
C PRO A 371 3.37 -10.87 -2.38
N THR A 372 3.21 -9.56 -2.52
CA THR A 372 2.10 -8.90 -3.20
C THR A 372 2.61 -7.66 -3.95
N GLY A 373 1.95 -7.28 -5.06
CA GLY A 373 2.27 -6.05 -5.76
C GLY A 373 1.98 -4.83 -4.90
N LEU A 374 3.02 -4.05 -4.62
CA LEU A 374 2.95 -2.87 -3.77
C LEU A 374 3.76 -1.71 -4.35
N VAL A 375 3.11 -0.54 -4.45
CA VAL A 375 3.70 0.73 -4.89
C VAL A 375 3.55 1.73 -3.75
N PHE A 376 4.66 2.33 -3.27
CA PHE A 376 4.63 3.19 -2.09
C PHE A 376 4.71 4.68 -2.45
N THR A 377 3.75 5.46 -1.96
CA THR A 377 3.84 6.92 -1.95
C THR A 377 4.51 7.34 -0.63
N ARG A 378 5.65 8.01 -0.72
CA ARG A 378 6.22 8.69 0.44
C ARG A 378 6.75 10.05 0.00
N SER A 379 6.40 11.07 0.75
CA SER A 379 7.01 12.38 0.67
C SER A 379 6.90 13.02 2.03
N ASP A 380 8.03 13.17 2.71
CA ASP A 380 8.43 14.48 3.21
C ASP A 380 9.96 14.53 3.30
N ARG A 381 10.53 15.67 2.90
CA ARG A 381 11.98 15.96 2.88
C ARG A 381 12.52 15.99 4.30
N GLU A 382 13.71 15.44 4.49
CA GLU A 382 14.85 16.21 4.99
C GLU A 382 16.16 15.80 4.28
N ARG A 383 16.96 16.81 3.89
CA ARG A 383 18.38 16.68 3.55
C ARG A 383 19.10 17.82 4.25
N HIS A 384 19.79 17.53 5.34
CA HIS A 384 21.27 17.49 5.41
C HIS A 384 21.69 17.44 6.89
N GLY A 385 22.29 16.32 7.31
CA GLY A 385 23.06 16.27 8.57
C GLY A 385 22.59 15.28 9.64
N GLU A 386 21.57 14.45 9.41
CA GLU A 386 21.08 13.54 10.46
C GLU A 386 22.08 12.43 10.80
N LYS A 387 22.76 12.60 11.94
CA LYS A 387 23.38 11.53 12.70
C LYS A 387 22.29 10.56 13.19
N LYS A 388 22.49 9.29 12.82
CA LYS A 388 22.10 8.04 13.49
C LYS A 388 20.70 7.96 14.12
N MET A 389 19.91 7.05 13.56
CA MET A 389 19.06 6.09 14.28
C MET A 389 18.14 6.68 15.35
N ASN A 390 17.10 7.39 14.92
CA ASN A 390 15.83 7.35 15.62
C ASN A 390 14.85 6.72 14.65
N TYR A 391 14.36 5.53 14.96
CA TYR A 391 13.22 4.96 14.27
C TYR A 391 12.11 6.01 14.35
N THR A 392 11.76 6.63 13.22
CA THR A 392 10.49 7.35 13.15
C THR A 392 9.43 6.33 13.49
N LEU A 393 8.80 6.53 14.64
CA LEU A 393 7.69 5.77 15.19
C LEU A 393 6.73 5.32 14.08
N ASN A 394 6.12 4.14 14.25
CA ASN A 394 5.15 3.45 13.38
C ASN A 394 3.89 4.25 12.99
N ILE A 395 3.94 5.58 13.02
CA ILE A 395 2.85 6.47 12.66
C ILE A 395 2.83 6.58 11.15
N ARG A 396 1.88 5.87 10.52
CA ARG A 396 1.48 6.14 9.13
C ARG A 396 1.14 7.62 9.02
N GLN A 397 1.67 8.31 8.00
CA GLN A 397 1.37 9.73 7.83
C GLN A 397 -0.11 9.95 7.49
N PRO A 398 -0.92 10.47 8.43
CA PRO A 398 -2.35 10.67 8.22
C PRO A 398 -2.61 11.76 7.19
N TYR A 399 -3.76 11.70 6.51
CA TYR A 399 -4.23 12.83 5.70
C TYR A 399 -4.63 14.05 6.52
N ASN A 400 -4.91 13.85 7.81
CA ASN A 400 -5.25 14.91 8.74
C ASN A 400 -4.06 15.22 9.65
N VAL A 401 -3.52 16.43 9.51
CA VAL A 401 -2.59 17.01 10.48
C VAL A 401 -3.15 18.36 10.88
N VAL A 402 -3.40 18.55 12.18
CA VAL A 402 -3.90 19.82 12.70
C VAL A 402 -2.75 20.83 12.67
N PRO A 403 -2.92 22.02 12.06
CA PRO A 403 -1.93 23.10 12.13
C PRO A 403 -1.72 23.54 13.59
N CYS A 404 -0.49 23.92 13.94
CA CYS A 404 -0.16 24.50 15.24
C CYS A 404 -0.74 25.91 15.39
#